data_AF-A0A9X2FKM3-F1
#
_entry.id   AF-A0A9X2FKM3-F1
#
_cell.length_a   1.000
_cell.length_b   1.000
_cell.length_c   1.000
_cell.angle_alpha   90.00
_cell.angle_beta   90.00
_cell.angle_gamma   90.00
#
_symmetry.space_group_name_H-M   'P 1'
#
loop_
_entity.id
_entity.type
_entity.pdbx_description
1 polymer ?
#
loop_
_entity_poly.entity_id
_entity_poly.type
_entity_poly.pdbx_seq_one_letter_code
_entity_poly.pdbx_strand_id
1 'polypeptide(L)'
;MSKSVRNWIWTLTAVVLIIFSDWWIKSDVASRIVNIIGCLILMKQLMKMFQHGSKKVVFWQIVGVAAFLAAILIDLILLSI
;
A
#
# COMPACT_ATOMS: atom_id res chain seq x y z
N MET A 1 -4.57 -3.31 23.50
CA MET A 1 -4.05 -3.79 22.20
C MET A 1 -2.71 -3.13 21.92
N SER A 2 -1.64 -3.89 21.70
CA SER A 2 -0.30 -3.29 21.54
C SER A 2 -0.18 -2.52 20.22
N LYS A 3 0.64 -1.46 20.18
CA LYS A 3 0.92 -0.65 18.97
C LYS A 3 1.36 -1.53 17.79
N SER A 4 2.11 -2.59 18.08
CA SER A 4 2.62 -3.54 17.10
C SER A 4 1.51 -4.39 16.46
N VAL A 5 0.60 -4.95 17.27
CA VAL A 5 -0.55 -5.74 16.78
C VAL A 5 -1.48 -4.89 15.91
N ARG A 6 -1.70 -3.62 16.29
CA ARG A 6 -2.49 -2.70 15.47
C ARG A 6 -1.82 -2.42 14.12
N ASN A 7 -0.50 -2.25 14.08
CA ASN A 7 0.21 -2.07 12.82
C ASN A 7 0.07 -3.29 11.91
N TRP A 8 0.24 -4.49 12.45
CA TRP A 8 0.08 -5.75 11.72
C TRP A 8 -1.31 -5.91 11.09
N ILE A 9 -2.36 -5.61 11.86
CA ILE A 9 -3.74 -5.69 11.35
C ILE A 9 -3.94 -4.74 10.18
N TRP A 10 -3.48 -3.48 10.28
CA TRP A 10 -3.58 -2.53 9.18
C TRP A 10 -2.77 -2.93 7.95
N THR A 11 -1.58 -3.53 8.13
CA THR A 11 -0.80 -4.07 7.02
C THR A 11 -1.56 -5.20 6.32
N LEU A 12 -2.16 -6.11 7.11
CA LEU A 12 -2.93 -7.23 6.59
C LEU A 12 -4.21 -6.75 5.88
N THR A 13 -4.93 -5.80 6.46
CA THR A 13 -6.09 -5.15 5.84
C THR A 13 -5.74 -4.51 4.50
N ALA A 14 -4.58 -3.84 4.41
CA ALA A 14 -4.16 -3.18 3.18
C ALA A 14 -3.77 -4.17 2.07
N VAL A 15 -3.10 -5.29 2.41
CA VAL A 15 -2.84 -6.38 1.46
C VAL A 15 -4.14 -7.01 0.96
N VAL A 16 -5.09 -7.27 1.88
CA VAL A 16 -6.39 -7.82 1.51
C VAL A 16 -7.16 -6.86 0.61
N LEU A 17 -7.13 -5.55 0.89
CA LEU A 17 -7.77 -4.53 0.06
C LEU A 17 -7.23 -4.51 -1.38
N ILE A 18 -5.91 -4.63 -1.57
CA ILE A 18 -5.27 -4.64 -2.89
C ILE A 18 -5.65 -5.91 -3.66
N ILE A 19 -5.63 -7.07 -3.00
CA ILE A 19 -6.02 -8.34 -3.66
C ILE A 19 -7.51 -8.32 -4.01
N PHE A 20 -8.36 -7.82 -3.10
CA PHE A 20 -9.80 -7.74 -3.33
C PHE A 20 -10.19 -6.69 -4.38
N SER A 21 -9.45 -5.59 -4.51
CA SER A 21 -9.77 -4.61 -5.56
C SER A 21 -9.63 -5.23 -6.93
N ASP A 22 -8.58 -6.00 -7.16
CA ASP A 22 -8.29 -6.61 -8.45
C ASP A 22 -9.22 -7.81 -8.75
N TRP A 23 -9.61 -8.58 -7.73
CA TRP A 23 -10.45 -9.77 -7.90
C TRP A 23 -11.96 -9.56 -7.80
N TRP A 24 -12.44 -8.62 -6.98
CA TRP A 24 -13.86 -8.53 -6.64
C TRP A 24 -14.56 -7.34 -7.30
N ILE A 25 -13.83 -6.26 -7.61
CA ILE A 25 -14.44 -5.04 -8.12
C ILE A 25 -14.51 -5.09 -9.65
N LYS A 26 -15.70 -5.38 -10.17
CA LYS A 26 -15.98 -5.42 -11.62
C LYS A 26 -15.91 -4.05 -12.33
N SER A 27 -15.86 -2.96 -11.57
CA SER A 27 -15.71 -1.61 -12.11
C SER A 27 -14.24 -1.19 -12.08
N ASP A 28 -13.63 -1.02 -13.25
CA ASP A 28 -12.22 -0.59 -13.40
C ASP A 28 -11.91 0.65 -12.57
N VAL A 29 -12.80 1.65 -12.58
CA VAL A 29 -12.61 2.91 -11.85
C VAL A 29 -12.60 2.68 -10.34
N ALA A 30 -13.56 1.91 -9.82
CA ALA A 30 -13.63 1.62 -8.39
C ALA A 30 -12.48 0.71 -7.94
N SER A 31 -12.06 -0.24 -8.78
CA SER A 31 -10.91 -1.13 -8.52
C SER A 31 -9.63 -0.32 -8.34
N ARG A 32 -9.34 0.59 -9.28
CA ARG A 32 -8.17 1.48 -9.24
C ARG A 32 -8.18 2.41 -8.02
N ILE A 33 -9.32 3.00 -7.67
CA ILE A 33 -9.43 3.86 -6.47
C ILE A 33 -9.10 3.05 -5.21
N VAL A 34 -9.64 1.84 -5.08
CA VAL A 34 -9.37 0.98 -3.91
C VAL A 34 -7.90 0.53 -3.89
N ASN A 35 -7.29 0.27 -5.05
CA ASN A 35 -5.89 -0.07 -5.15
C ASN A 35 -4.98 1.09 -4.69
N ILE A 36 -5.28 2.33 -5.11
CA ILE A 36 -4.58 3.54 -4.67
C ILE A 36 -4.68 3.69 -3.15
N ILE A 37 -5.88 3.52 -2.58
CA ILE A 37 -6.10 3.60 -1.12
C ILE A 37 -5.30 2.51 -0.39
N GLY A 38 -5.32 1.27 -0.88
CA GLY A 38 -4.55 0.15 -0.33
C GLY A 38 -3.04 0.43 -0.35
N CYS A 39 -2.52 0.92 -1.46
CA CYS A 39 -1.12 1.31 -1.63
C CYS A 39 -0.71 2.42 -0.64
N LEU A 40 -1.54 3.45 -0.47
CA LEU A 40 -1.29 4.54 0.48
C LEU A 40 -1.26 4.05 1.94
N ILE A 41 -2.18 3.14 2.31
CA ILE A 41 -2.20 2.55 3.65
C ILE A 41 -0.93 1.73 3.90
N LEU A 42 -0.52 0.88 2.95
CA LEU A 42 0.73 0.11 3.05
C LEU A 42 1.95 1.03 3.15
N MET A 43 2.02 2.07 2.34
CA MET A 43 3.12 3.03 2.34
C MET A 43 3.26 3.72 3.71
N LYS A 44 2.13 4.13 4.32
CA LYS A 44 2.09 4.69 5.68
C LYS A 44 2.52 3.68 6.74
N GLN A 45 2.16 2.41 6.58
CA GLN A 45 2.50 1.35 7.53
C GLN A 45 3.97 0.96 7.45
N LEU A 46 4.52 0.85 6.23
CA LEU A 46 5.94 0.64 5.97
C LEU A 46 6.77 1.78 6.59
N MET A 47 6.35 3.03 6.41
CA MET A 47 6.98 4.19 7.06
C MET A 47 7.00 4.11 8.57
N LYS A 48 5.92 3.64 9.20
CA LYS A 48 5.85 3.50 10.66
C LYS A 48 6.62 2.31 11.22
N MET A 49 6.68 1.20 10.50
CA MET A 49 7.37 -0.02 10.97
C MET A 49 8.89 0.11 10.89
N PHE A 50 9.41 0.87 9.93
CA PHE A 50 10.83 0.87 9.62
C PHE A 50 11.59 2.14 10.01
N GLN A 51 10.94 3.07 10.74
CA GLN A 51 11.56 4.30 11.26
C GLN A 51 12.79 4.08 12.17
N HIS A 52 12.96 2.89 12.76
CA HIS A 52 14.08 2.54 13.64
C HIS A 52 14.82 1.26 13.19
N GLY A 53 14.78 0.95 11.88
CA GLY A 53 15.45 -0.23 11.31
C GLY A 53 16.93 -0.01 10.95
N SER A 54 17.68 -1.10 10.80
CA SER A 54 19.05 -1.08 10.25
C SER A 54 19.07 -0.43 8.85
N LYS A 55 20.21 0.14 8.44
CA LYS A 55 20.39 0.80 7.11
C LYS A 55 19.87 -0.04 5.94
N LYS A 56 20.03 -1.37 5.99
CA LYS A 56 19.49 -2.29 4.97
C LYS A 56 17.96 -2.26 4.90
N VAL A 57 17.30 -2.22 6.05
CA VAL A 57 15.84 -2.24 6.17
C VAL A 57 15.25 -0.91 5.65
N VAL A 58 15.89 0.21 5.96
CA VAL A 58 15.49 1.53 5.45
C VAL A 58 15.66 1.60 3.93
N PHE A 59 16.72 1.01 3.38
CA PHE A 59 16.91 0.93 1.93
C PHE A 59 15.78 0.15 1.23
N TRP A 60 15.45 -1.04 1.73
CA TRP A 60 14.33 -1.83 1.20
C TRP A 60 12.98 -1.13 1.36
N GLN A 61 12.79 -0.37 2.44
CA GLN A 61 11.61 0.47 2.62
C GLN A 61 11.51 1.54 1.54
N ILE A 62 12.60 2.24 1.20
CA ILE A 62 12.61 3.25 0.13
C ILE A 62 12.25 2.63 -1.22
N VAL A 63 12.82 1.47 -1.54
CA VAL A 63 12.50 0.73 -2.77
C VAL A 63 11.02 0.35 -2.81
N GLY A 64 10.48 -0.17 -1.70
CA GLY A 64 9.07 -0.52 -1.59
C GLY A 64 8.15 0.70 -1.73
N VAL A 65 8.48 1.82 -1.08
CA VAL A 65 7.75 3.08 -1.21
C VAL A 65 7.75 3.57 -2.65
N ALA A 66 8.90 3.55 -3.33
CA ALA A 66 9.01 3.96 -4.73
C ALA A 66 8.17 3.08 -5.67
N ALA A 67 8.14 1.77 -5.44
CA ALA A 67 7.30 0.83 -6.20
C ALA A 67 5.80 1.12 -6.02
N PHE A 68 5.36 1.36 -4.78
CA PHE A 68 3.96 1.74 -4.50
C PHE A 68 3.59 3.09 -5.11
N LEU A 69 4.53 4.04 -5.12
CA LEU A 69 4.33 5.35 -5.73
C LEU A 69 4.16 5.23 -7.25
N ALA A 70 4.96 4.40 -7.91
CA ALA A 70 4.83 4.11 -9.33
C ALA A 70 3.49 3.41 -9.64
N ALA A 71 3.07 2.45 -8.82
CA ALA A 71 1.76 1.79 -8.97
C ALA A 71 0.60 2.78 -8.87
N ILE A 72 0.62 3.65 -7.85
CA ILE A 72 -0.39 4.73 -7.68
C ILE A 72 -0.38 5.67 -8.89
N LEU A 73 0.80 6.02 -9.42
CA LEU A 73 0.92 6.90 -10.58
C LEU A 73 0.29 6.28 -11.84
N ILE A 74 0.54 4.99 -12.07
CA ILE A 74 -0.04 4.23 -13.19
C ILE A 74 -1.56 4.18 -13.05
N ASP A 75 -2.08 3.87 -11.85
CA ASP A 75 -3.51 3.83 -11.60
C ASP A 75 -4.17 5.20 -11.78
N LEU A 76 -3.52 6.29 -11.36
CA LEU A 76 -3.99 7.66 -11.58
C LEU A 76 -4.03 8.04 -13.06
N ILE A 77 -3.01 7.69 -13.83
CA ILE A 77 -2.97 7.94 -15.29
C ILE A 77 -4.13 7.23 -15.97
N LEU A 78 -4.36 5.95 -15.63
CA LEU A 78 -5.42 5.14 -16.20
C LEU A 78 -6.82 5.57 -15.74
N LEU A 79 -6.95 6.28 -14.61
CA LEU A 79 -8.21 6.88 -14.15
C LEU A 79 -8.54 8.19 -14.86
N SER A 80 -7.51 8.87 -15.38
CA SER A 80 -7.61 10.18 -16.02
C SER A 80 -7.82 10.11 -17.53
N ILE A 81 -7.74 8.90 -18.12
CA ILE A 81 -8.00 8.58 -19.53
C ILE A 81 -9.39 7.96 -19.63
#